data_AF-A0A1H0Q4I8-F1
#
_entry.id   AF-A0A1H0Q4I8-F1
#
_cell.length_a   1.000
_cell.length_b   1.000
_cell.length_c   1.000
_cell.angle_alpha   90.00
_cell.angle_beta   90.00
_cell.angle_gamma   90.00
#
_symmetry.space_group_name_H-M   'P 1'
#
loop_
_entity.id
_entity.type
_entity.pdbx_description
1 polymer ?
#
loop_
_entity_poly.entity_id
_entity_poly.type
_entity_poly.pdbx_seq_one_letter_code
_entity_poly.pdbx_strand_id
1 'polypeptide(L)'
;MGNVLNNVKNGVQNKEEIMASTLEFVEYVCEQSNGAGIITYKKMFGEYGIYCNGKIIGLICNNQFFVKKTKTGETLLNEVEEAAPYKSAKPHFVVDFLEDKDLLGKFIEKTYEELPMQKMKKKKVQKSDIENII
;
A
#
# COMPACT_ATOMS: atom_id res chain seq x y z
N MET A 1 26.81 58.02 -9.20
CA MET A 1 27.62 56.78 -9.33
C MET A 1 26.77 55.61 -8.88
N GLY A 2 26.48 54.68 -9.80
CA GLY A 2 25.54 53.58 -9.57
C GLY A 2 26.11 52.45 -8.71
N ASN A 3 25.26 51.88 -7.87
CA ASN A 3 25.52 50.59 -7.25
C ASN A 3 25.05 49.48 -8.20
N VAL A 4 26.00 48.64 -8.59
CA VAL A 4 25.87 47.58 -9.57
C VAL A 4 25.39 46.29 -8.89
N LEU A 5 24.21 45.86 -9.32
CA LEU A 5 23.73 44.50 -9.54
C LEU A 5 23.87 43.45 -8.42
N ASN A 6 22.70 43.14 -7.85
CA ASN A 6 22.28 41.78 -7.50
C ASN A 6 22.66 40.77 -8.59
N ASN A 7 23.16 39.60 -8.20
CA ASN A 7 22.98 38.37 -8.97
C ASN A 7 23.06 37.11 -8.09
N VAL A 8 21.88 36.57 -7.82
CA VAL A 8 21.49 35.16 -7.96
C VAL A 8 22.62 34.14 -7.99
N LYS A 9 22.67 33.28 -6.96
CA LYS A 9 22.95 31.86 -7.15
C LYS A 9 21.87 31.05 -6.44
N ASN A 10 20.90 30.63 -7.25
CA ASN A 10 20.01 29.51 -7.00
C ASN A 10 20.84 28.29 -6.60
N GLY A 11 20.82 27.95 -5.31
CA GLY A 11 21.13 26.60 -4.85
C GLY A 11 19.84 25.82 -4.87
N VAL A 12 19.57 25.10 -5.97
CA VAL A 12 18.50 24.11 -6.06
C VAL A 12 18.70 23.12 -4.92
N GLN A 13 17.87 23.20 -3.89
CA GLN A 13 17.77 22.19 -2.87
C GLN A 13 17.07 20.97 -3.50
N ASN A 14 17.82 20.12 -4.18
CA ASN A 14 17.37 18.75 -4.44
C ASN A 14 17.48 17.98 -3.12
N LYS A 15 16.50 18.22 -2.26
CA LYS A 15 16.19 17.32 -1.15
C LYS A 15 15.30 16.26 -1.79
N GLU A 16 15.80 15.05 -1.97
CA GLU A 16 14.91 13.91 -2.10
C GLU A 16 14.03 13.92 -0.83
N GLU A 17 12.83 14.45 -0.96
CA GLU A 17 11.91 14.54 0.17
C GLU A 17 11.49 13.12 0.53
N ILE A 18 11.91 12.70 1.71
CA ILE A 18 11.43 11.48 2.37
C ILE A 18 9.96 11.75 2.73
N MET A 19 9.07 11.63 1.74
CA MET A 19 7.65 11.92 1.88
C MET A 19 6.95 10.69 2.43
N ALA A 20 6.36 10.85 3.62
CA ALA A 20 5.39 9.88 4.13
C ALA A 20 4.27 9.71 3.12
N SER A 21 3.72 8.50 3.02
CA SER A 21 2.72 8.21 1.99
C SER A 21 1.47 9.09 2.14
N THR A 22 0.97 9.62 1.02
CA THR A 22 -0.25 10.45 1.01
C THR A 22 -1.48 9.57 1.16
N LEU A 23 -2.52 10.11 1.83
CA LEU A 23 -3.78 9.39 1.97
C LEU A 23 -4.42 9.11 0.61
N GLU A 24 -4.33 10.06 -0.32
CA GLU A 24 -4.82 9.94 -1.69
C GLU A 24 -4.23 8.73 -2.41
N PHE A 25 -2.91 8.50 -2.31
CA PHE A 25 -2.28 7.33 -2.91
C PHE A 25 -2.76 6.02 -2.25
N VAL A 26 -2.94 6.03 -0.92
CA VAL A 26 -3.46 4.87 -0.19
C VAL A 26 -4.88 4.53 -0.63
N GLU A 27 -5.74 5.53 -0.77
CA GLU A 27 -7.12 5.38 -1.24
C GLU A 27 -7.15 4.90 -2.69
N TYR A 28 -6.32 5.47 -3.57
CA TYR A 28 -6.15 5.02 -4.94
C TYR A 28 -5.79 3.53 -5.02
N VAL A 29 -4.78 3.07 -4.27
CA VAL A 29 -4.39 1.65 -4.22
C VAL A 29 -5.55 0.76 -3.76
N CYS A 30 -6.33 1.21 -2.78
CA CYS A 30 -7.49 0.46 -2.30
C CYS A 30 -8.59 0.36 -3.36
N GLU A 31 -8.85 1.45 -4.09
CA GLU A 31 -9.82 1.47 -5.20
C GLU A 31 -9.38 0.56 -6.35
N GLN A 32 -8.12 0.60 -6.75
CA GLN A 32 -7.60 -0.26 -7.82
C GLN A 32 -7.64 -1.74 -7.43
N SER A 33 -7.44 -2.06 -6.15
CA SER A 33 -7.38 -3.44 -5.64
C SER A 33 -8.74 -4.05 -5.32
N ASN A 34 -9.86 -3.34 -5.53
CA ASN A 34 -11.19 -3.76 -5.06
C ASN A 34 -11.69 -5.10 -5.66
N GLY A 35 -11.14 -5.52 -6.81
CA GLY A 35 -11.48 -6.79 -7.46
C GLY A 35 -11.09 -8.03 -6.65
N ALA A 36 -10.22 -7.88 -5.65
CA ALA A 36 -9.76 -8.99 -4.79
C ALA A 36 -10.62 -9.22 -3.54
N GLY A 37 -11.57 -8.33 -3.25
CA GLY A 37 -12.42 -8.38 -2.05
C GLY A 37 -12.44 -7.07 -1.26
N ILE A 38 -12.68 -7.15 0.06
CA ILE A 38 -12.77 -5.95 0.90
C ILE A 38 -11.35 -5.46 1.23
N ILE A 39 -10.93 -4.39 0.56
CA ILE A 39 -9.64 -3.74 0.79
C ILE A 39 -9.80 -2.62 1.82
N THR A 40 -8.93 -2.63 2.83
CA THR A 40 -8.89 -1.60 3.89
C THR A 40 -7.45 -1.26 4.22
N TYR A 41 -7.21 -0.08 4.79
CA TYR A 41 -5.89 0.34 5.23
C TYR A 41 -5.88 0.71 6.72
N LYS A 42 -4.70 0.63 7.34
CA LYS A 42 -4.46 1.10 8.70
C LYS A 42 -3.14 1.85 8.76
N LYS A 43 -3.16 3.07 9.31
CA LYS A 43 -1.93 3.82 9.58
C LYS A 43 -1.13 3.15 10.69
N MET A 44 0.15 2.90 10.44
CA MET A 44 1.08 2.20 11.34
C MET A 44 2.47 2.84 11.23
N PHE A 45 2.95 3.46 12.32
CA PHE A 45 4.31 4.00 12.43
C PHE A 45 4.74 4.97 11.30
N GLY A 46 3.82 5.83 10.85
CA GLY A 46 4.08 6.84 9.81
C GLY A 46 3.65 6.40 8.40
N GLU A 47 3.50 5.09 8.18
CA GLU A 47 3.11 4.49 6.90
C GLU A 47 1.77 3.76 7.00
N TYR A 48 1.38 3.01 5.96
CA TYR A 48 0.08 2.32 5.90
C TYR A 48 0.24 0.83 5.66
N GLY A 49 -0.47 0.02 6.45
CA GLY A 49 -0.68 -1.39 6.14
C GLY A 49 -1.95 -1.58 5.32
N ILE A 50 -1.88 -2.41 4.29
CA ILE A 50 -3.01 -2.76 3.41
C ILE A 50 -3.51 -4.16 3.73
N TYR A 51 -4.83 -4.27 3.85
CA TYR A 51 -5.53 -5.47 4.28
C TYR A 51 -6.55 -5.89 3.22
N CYS A 52 -6.54 -7.16 2.85
CA CYS A 52 -7.61 -7.79 2.09
C CYS A 52 -8.40 -8.72 3.01
N ASN A 53 -9.73 -8.54 3.08
CA ASN A 53 -10.63 -9.31 3.93
C ASN A 53 -10.16 -9.40 5.41
N GLY A 54 -9.59 -8.30 5.92
CA GLY A 54 -9.06 -8.20 7.27
C GLY A 54 -7.69 -8.86 7.51
N LYS A 55 -7.06 -9.44 6.48
CA LYS A 55 -5.70 -9.99 6.53
C LYS A 55 -4.70 -9.04 5.90
N ILE A 56 -3.57 -8.78 6.57
CA ILE A 56 -2.53 -7.89 6.01
C ILE A 56 -1.83 -8.55 4.82
N ILE A 57 -1.90 -7.92 3.67
CA ILE A 57 -1.31 -8.37 2.40
C ILE A 57 -0.03 -7.61 2.05
N GLY A 58 0.07 -6.36 2.48
CA GLY A 58 1.11 -5.45 2.03
C GLY A 58 1.17 -4.16 2.84
N LEU A 59 2.06 -3.28 2.42
CA LEU A 59 2.38 -2.00 3.02
C LEU A 59 2.49 -0.95 1.92
N ILE A 60 2.14 0.29 2.23
CA ILE A 60 2.48 1.43 1.39
C ILE A 60 3.53 2.24 2.13
N CYS A 61 4.67 2.47 1.48
CA CYS A 61 5.79 3.25 2.01
C CYS A 61 6.33 4.18 0.92
N ASN A 62 6.54 5.46 1.23
CA ASN A 62 6.99 6.47 0.25
C ASN A 62 6.15 6.49 -1.05
N ASN A 63 4.82 6.41 -0.95
CA ASN A 63 3.91 6.30 -2.12
C ASN A 63 4.25 5.13 -3.06
N GLN A 64 4.80 4.06 -2.52
CA GLN A 64 5.03 2.82 -3.25
C GLN A 64 4.28 1.68 -2.58
N PHE A 65 3.63 0.82 -3.36
CA PHE A 65 2.86 -0.30 -2.84
C PHE A 65 3.70 -1.58 -2.84
N PHE A 66 3.87 -2.16 -1.65
CA PHE A 66 4.64 -3.37 -1.41
C PHE A 66 3.73 -4.51 -0.98
N VAL A 67 3.76 -5.63 -1.70
CA VAL A 67 2.97 -6.82 -1.37
C VAL A 67 3.89 -7.94 -0.91
N LYS A 68 3.47 -8.67 0.12
CA LYS A 68 4.25 -9.79 0.64
C LYS A 68 4.55 -10.80 -0.46
N LYS A 69 5.79 -11.27 -0.49
CA LYS A 69 6.17 -12.35 -1.39
C LYS A 69 5.36 -13.62 -1.12
N THR A 70 4.85 -14.19 -2.21
CA THR A 70 4.08 -15.43 -2.29
C THR A 70 4.54 -16.18 -3.53
N LYS A 71 4.57 -17.51 -3.49
CA LYS A 71 4.96 -18.35 -4.64
C LYS A 71 4.02 -18.13 -5.82
N THR A 72 2.75 -17.92 -5.53
CA THR A 72 1.74 -17.62 -6.55
C THR A 72 2.00 -16.27 -7.20
N GLY A 73 2.44 -15.27 -6.43
CA GLY A 73 2.89 -13.99 -6.97
C GLY A 73 4.10 -14.10 -7.89
N GLU A 74 5.12 -14.89 -7.51
CA GLU A 74 6.31 -15.13 -8.36
C GLU A 74 5.90 -15.80 -9.70
N THR A 75 4.96 -16.75 -9.64
CA THR A 75 4.49 -17.48 -10.83
C THR A 75 3.61 -16.60 -11.73
N LEU A 76 2.82 -15.71 -11.15
CA LEU A 76 1.87 -14.87 -11.90
C LEU A 76 2.56 -13.71 -12.62
N LEU A 77 3.59 -13.10 -12.01
CA LEU A 77 4.17 -11.86 -12.50
C LEU A 77 5.38 -12.05 -13.42
N ASN A 78 5.99 -13.25 -13.48
CA ASN A 78 7.20 -13.59 -14.26
C ASN A 78 8.44 -12.71 -13.98
N GLU A 79 8.34 -11.39 -14.17
CA GLU A 79 9.31 -10.35 -13.82
C GLU A 79 8.61 -9.32 -12.94
N VAL A 80 8.82 -9.40 -11.62
CA VAL A 80 8.34 -8.41 -10.66
C VAL A 80 9.52 -7.84 -9.88
N GLU A 81 9.56 -6.51 -9.74
CA GLU A 81 10.58 -5.87 -8.95
C GLU A 81 10.42 -6.23 -7.45
N GLU A 82 11.53 -6.53 -6.80
CA GLU A 82 11.56 -6.81 -5.37
C GLU A 82 12.38 -5.77 -4.62
N ALA A 83 11.75 -5.15 -3.63
CA ALA A 83 12.43 -4.20 -2.77
C ALA A 83 11.99 -4.36 -1.31
N ALA A 84 12.86 -3.97 -0.39
CA ALA A 84 12.54 -3.93 1.02
C ALA A 84 11.75 -2.65 1.33
N PRO A 85 10.54 -2.72 1.91
CA PRO A 85 9.72 -1.53 2.20
C PRO A 85 10.36 -0.59 3.22
N TYR A 86 11.31 -1.08 4.03
CA TYR A 86 12.13 -0.29 4.94
C TYR A 86 13.45 -1.01 5.26
N LYS A 87 14.41 -0.28 5.85
CA LYS A 87 15.73 -0.80 6.23
C LYS A 87 15.56 -2.02 7.15
N SER A 88 16.05 -3.19 6.71
CA SER A 88 15.94 -4.49 7.38
C SER A 88 14.62 -5.27 7.21
N ALA A 89 13.70 -4.81 6.37
CA ALA A 89 12.55 -5.61 5.98
C ALA A 89 12.97 -6.76 5.02
N LYS A 90 12.19 -7.85 5.01
CA LYS A 90 12.31 -8.86 3.95
C LYS A 90 11.86 -8.25 2.62
N PRO A 91 12.39 -8.71 1.47
CA PRO A 91 11.91 -8.29 0.16
C PRO A 91 10.39 -8.50 0.03
N HIS A 92 9.73 -7.51 -0.55
CA HIS A 92 8.33 -7.52 -0.96
C HIS A 92 8.28 -7.26 -2.46
N PHE A 93 7.21 -7.69 -3.12
CA PHE A 93 6.94 -7.29 -4.49
C PHE A 93 6.57 -5.82 -4.53
N VAL A 94 7.21 -5.07 -5.41
CA VAL A 94 6.83 -3.71 -5.78
C VAL A 94 5.70 -3.82 -6.80
N VAL A 95 4.58 -3.16 -6.53
CA VAL A 95 3.43 -3.17 -7.43
C VAL A 95 3.41 -1.88 -8.22
N ASP A 96 3.86 -1.95 -9.47
CA ASP A 96 3.88 -0.85 -10.44
C ASP A 96 2.69 -0.89 -11.42
N PHE A 97 2.02 -2.03 -11.57
CA PHE A 97 0.88 -2.25 -12.47
C PHE A 97 -0.48 -1.86 -11.86
N LEU A 98 -0.55 -0.77 -11.09
CA LEU A 98 -1.80 -0.36 -10.41
C LEU A 98 -2.97 -0.05 -11.35
N GLU A 99 -2.68 0.32 -12.60
CA GLU A 99 -3.70 0.64 -13.62
C GLU A 99 -4.38 -0.62 -14.21
N ASP A 100 -3.71 -1.78 -14.17
CA ASP A 100 -4.30 -3.05 -14.58
C ASP A 100 -5.07 -3.68 -13.42
N LYS A 101 -6.30 -3.20 -13.22
CA LYS A 101 -7.19 -3.63 -12.13
C LYS A 101 -7.46 -5.14 -12.15
N ASP A 102 -7.52 -5.75 -13.34
CA ASP A 102 -7.81 -7.18 -13.46
C ASP A 102 -6.61 -8.03 -13.02
N LEU A 103 -5.40 -7.65 -13.45
CA LEU A 103 -4.16 -8.28 -12.99
C LEU A 103 -3.96 -8.06 -11.50
N LEU A 104 -4.13 -6.81 -11.04
CA LEU A 104 -3.98 -6.44 -9.64
C LEU A 104 -4.95 -7.19 -8.73
N GLY A 105 -6.24 -7.24 -9.10
CA GLY A 105 -7.25 -7.98 -8.36
C GLY A 105 -6.88 -9.46 -8.21
N LYS A 106 -6.53 -10.13 -9.32
CA LYS A 106 -6.10 -11.54 -9.30
C LYS A 106 -4.85 -11.75 -8.47
N PHE A 107 -3.85 -10.87 -8.61
CA PHE A 107 -2.61 -10.94 -7.86
C PHE A 107 -2.83 -10.81 -6.34
N ILE A 108 -3.65 -9.85 -5.92
CA ILE A 108 -3.98 -9.63 -4.51
C ILE A 108 -4.82 -10.78 -3.95
N GLU A 109 -5.80 -11.28 -4.70
CA GLU A 109 -6.61 -12.44 -4.32
C GLU A 109 -5.72 -13.66 -4.08
N LYS A 110 -4.84 -13.99 -5.02
CA LYS A 110 -3.92 -15.12 -4.90
C LYS A 110 -2.92 -14.97 -3.78
N THR A 111 -2.39 -13.76 -3.59
CA THR A 111 -1.56 -13.45 -2.42
C THR A 111 -2.34 -13.66 -1.12
N TYR A 112 -3.58 -13.22 -1.05
CA TYR A 112 -4.43 -13.40 0.13
C TYR A 112 -4.68 -14.89 0.44
N GLU A 113 -4.92 -15.72 -0.58
CA GLU A 113 -5.13 -17.18 -0.43
C GLU A 113 -3.91 -17.89 0.15
N GLU A 114 -2.70 -17.55 -0.31
CA GLU A 114 -1.46 -18.20 0.13
C GLU A 114 -1.00 -17.76 1.52
N LEU A 115 -1.29 -16.50 1.89
CA LEU A 115 -0.90 -16.00 3.21
C LEU A 115 -1.64 -16.76 4.32
N PRO A 116 -0.94 -17.14 5.42
CA PRO A 116 -1.57 -17.89 6.50
C PRO A 116 -2.80 -17.15 7.02
N MET A 117 -3.90 -17.89 7.21
CA MET A 117 -5.12 -17.32 7.80
C MET A 117 -4.77 -16.68 9.14
N GLN A 118 -4.91 -15.35 9.22
CA GLN A 118 -4.93 -14.69 10.51
C GLN A 118 -6.18 -15.20 11.21
N LYS A 119 -6.02 -15.72 12.44
CA LYS A 119 -7.17 -16.10 13.27
C LYS A 119 -8.11 -14.90 13.34
N MET A 120 -9.23 -14.96 12.62
CA MET A 120 -10.26 -13.94 12.71
C MET A 120 -10.69 -13.87 14.17
N LYS A 121 -10.35 -12.77 14.84
CA LYS A 121 -11.03 -12.43 16.10
C LYS A 121 -12.47 -12.17 15.69
N LYS A 122 -13.39 -13.05 16.09
CA LYS A 122 -14.84 -12.85 15.87
C LYS A 122 -15.17 -11.41 16.24
N LYS A 123 -15.62 -10.61 15.26
CA LYS A 123 -16.22 -9.30 15.55
C LYS A 123 -17.41 -9.60 16.47
N LYS A 124 -17.38 -9.10 17.71
CA LYS A 124 -18.61 -8.99 18.51
C LYS A 124 -19.50 -8.02 17.74
N VAL A 125 -20.56 -8.53 17.14
CA VAL A 125 -21.69 -7.70 16.71
C VAL A 125 -22.17 -7.00 17.99
N GLN A 126 -22.01 -5.68 18.04
CA GLN A 126 -22.51 -4.91 19.17
C GLN A 126 -24.03 -4.89 19.08
N LYS A 127 -24.69 -5.08 20.23
CA LYS A 127 -26.14 -5.31 20.36
C LYS A 127 -26.99 -4.08 19.98
N SER A 128 -26.39 -2.97 19.55
CA SER A 128 -27.06 -1.69 19.27
C SER A 128 -27.81 -1.65 17.94
N ASP A 129 -27.54 -2.56 17.00
CA ASP A 129 -28.13 -2.49 15.65
C ASP A 129 -29.46 -3.25 15.50
N ILE A 130 -29.96 -3.90 16.57
CA ILE A 130 -31.19 -4.71 16.54
C ILE A 130 -32.42 -3.94 17.06
N GLU A 131 -32.25 -2.83 17.80
CA GLU A 131 -33.38 -2.18 18.48
C GLU A 131 -34.20 -1.18 17.63
N ASN A 132 -33.95 -1.05 16.31
CA ASN A 132 -34.73 -0.15 15.44
C ASN A 132 -35.57 -0.86 14.36
N ILE A 133 -35.87 -2.15 14.53
CA ILE A 133 -36.81 -2.87 13.66
C ILE A 133 -37.78 -3.70 14.51
N ILE A 134 -38.64 -3.02 15.30
CA ILE A 134 -39.94 -3.54 15.73
C ILE A 134 -40.91 -2.36 15.78
#